data_AF-A1SIR1-F1
#
_entry.id   AF-A1SIR1-F1
#
_cell.length_a   1.000
_cell.length_b   1.000
_cell.length_c   1.000
_cell.angle_alpha   90.00
_cell.angle_beta   90.00
_cell.angle_gamma   90.00
#
_symmetry.space_group_name_H-M   'P 1'
#
loop_
_entity.id
_entity.type
_entity.pdbx_description
1 polymer ?
#
loop_
_entity_poly.entity_id
_entity_poly.type
_entity_poly.pdbx_seq_one_letter_code
_entity_poly.pdbx_strand_id
1 'polypeptide(L)'
;MTPRGWNRWSGPGPRGANAAPGRSERPWTRLGIISIAAHLGYELAAGVAVPLAPHVGVRAGVAAFAVPAAAAYAPAGRLPSPRGDRTYAIVNGLFLAAVVAHYTSWPRVWRAGVPWLTECEGLDGPVIGPYNVILQVSAVAAVAGLVENRSRWRWGVVTVLMAAPVLRWATPREYARLLQQAAEHPRRWNRRLAAQA
;
A
#
# COMPACT_ATOMS: atom_id res chain seq x y z
N MET A 1 -37.04 62.33 -33.72
CA MET A 1 -36.90 62.64 -32.28
C MET A 1 -37.00 61.33 -31.50
N THR A 2 -35.86 60.99 -30.90
CA THR A 2 -35.53 60.04 -29.82
C THR A 2 -36.14 58.61 -29.70
N PRO A 3 -35.30 57.62 -29.29
CA PRO A 3 -35.55 56.18 -29.46
C PRO A 3 -35.73 55.42 -28.13
N ARG A 4 -36.49 54.30 -28.12
CA ARG A 4 -36.50 53.27 -27.04
C ARG A 4 -37.01 51.97 -27.66
N GLY A 5 -36.50 50.78 -27.37
CA GLY A 5 -35.47 50.34 -26.44
C GLY A 5 -35.04 48.93 -26.84
N TRP A 6 -33.81 48.60 -26.51
CA TRP A 6 -33.14 47.36 -26.85
C TRP A 6 -33.79 46.17 -26.14
N ASN A 7 -34.32 45.21 -26.88
CA ASN A 7 -34.69 43.92 -26.32
C ASN A 7 -33.42 43.15 -25.97
N ARG A 8 -33.20 43.11 -24.65
CA ARG A 8 -32.24 42.33 -23.87
C ARG A 8 -32.11 40.91 -24.43
N TRP A 9 -31.00 40.64 -25.11
CA TRP A 9 -30.50 39.29 -25.33
C TRP A 9 -30.17 38.66 -23.96
N SER A 10 -31.01 37.74 -23.50
CA SER A 10 -30.73 36.85 -22.37
C SER A 10 -29.67 35.84 -22.82
N GLY A 11 -28.39 36.18 -22.64
CA GLY A 11 -27.31 35.22 -22.81
C GLY A 11 -27.49 34.03 -21.85
N PRO A 12 -27.06 32.82 -22.22
CA PRO A 12 -26.99 31.70 -21.28
C PRO A 12 -25.96 32.08 -20.21
N GLY A 13 -26.44 32.32 -19.00
CA GLY A 13 -25.57 32.58 -17.85
C GLY A 13 -24.54 31.45 -17.68
N PRO A 14 -23.30 31.75 -17.29
CA PRO A 14 -22.32 30.72 -17.06
C PRO A 14 -22.86 29.78 -15.99
N ARG A 15 -22.95 28.49 -16.34
CA ARG A 15 -23.21 27.40 -15.39
C ARG A 15 -22.04 27.37 -14.42
N GLY A 16 -22.13 28.19 -13.38
CA GLY A 16 -21.33 28.08 -12.16
C GLY A 16 -21.79 26.85 -11.41
N ALA A 17 -21.49 25.67 -11.96
CA ALA A 17 -21.50 24.44 -11.20
C ALA A 17 -20.37 24.55 -10.17
N ASN A 18 -20.67 25.17 -9.03
CA ASN A 18 -20.01 24.83 -7.78
C ASN A 18 -20.42 23.40 -7.44
N ALA A 19 -19.89 22.44 -8.21
CA ALA A 19 -19.89 21.05 -7.81
C ALA A 19 -19.10 21.01 -6.50
N ALA A 20 -19.81 20.86 -5.39
CA ALA A 20 -19.18 20.50 -4.13
C ALA A 20 -18.18 19.37 -4.41
N PRO A 21 -16.93 19.43 -3.90
CA PRO A 21 -15.90 18.47 -4.25
C PRO A 21 -16.44 17.07 -4.00
N GLY A 22 -16.73 16.36 -5.11
CA GLY A 22 -17.45 15.10 -5.06
C GLY A 22 -16.72 14.14 -4.15
N ARG A 23 -17.46 13.48 -3.25
CA ARG A 23 -16.92 12.35 -2.50
C ARG A 23 -16.43 11.32 -3.51
N SER A 24 -15.11 11.15 -3.56
CA SER A 24 -14.50 10.07 -4.32
C SER A 24 -14.64 8.81 -3.48
N GLU A 25 -15.52 7.90 -3.90
CA GLU A 25 -15.47 6.54 -3.39
C GLU A 25 -14.17 5.93 -3.92
N ARG A 26 -13.27 5.56 -3.01
CA ARG A 26 -11.93 5.03 -3.33
C ARG A 26 -11.86 3.51 -3.08
N PRO A 27 -12.62 2.67 -3.83
CA PRO A 27 -12.66 1.23 -3.60
C PRO A 27 -11.29 0.57 -3.76
N TRP A 28 -10.46 0.99 -4.72
CA TRP A 28 -9.14 0.38 -4.94
C TRP A 28 -8.16 0.71 -3.82
N THR A 29 -8.19 1.95 -3.34
CA THR A 29 -7.42 2.34 -2.16
C THR A 29 -7.85 1.53 -0.92
N ARG A 30 -9.16 1.31 -0.72
CA ARG A 30 -9.66 0.48 0.39
C ARG A 30 -9.22 -0.97 0.25
N LEU A 31 -9.30 -1.53 -0.96
CA LEU A 31 -8.80 -2.87 -1.24
C LEU A 31 -7.30 -2.95 -0.95
N GLY A 32 -6.50 -1.94 -1.32
CA GLY A 32 -5.08 -1.87 -1.04
C GLY A 32 -4.77 -1.83 0.46
N ILE A 33 -5.55 -1.08 1.25
CA ILE A 33 -5.44 -1.08 2.71
C ILE A 33 -5.72 -2.48 3.29
N ILE A 34 -6.79 -3.13 2.83
CA ILE A 34 -7.14 -4.49 3.27
C ILE A 34 -6.06 -5.48 2.86
N SER A 35 -5.55 -5.41 1.63
CA SER A 35 -4.58 -6.36 1.10
C SER A 35 -3.22 -6.23 1.81
N ILE A 36 -2.79 -5.01 2.15
CA ILE A 36 -1.58 -4.79 2.96
C ILE A 36 -1.76 -5.29 4.39
N ALA A 37 -2.93 -5.07 5.01
CA ALA A 37 -3.22 -5.65 6.31
C ALA A 37 -3.22 -7.19 6.25
N ALA A 38 -3.76 -7.77 5.18
CA ALA A 38 -3.76 -9.22 4.95
C ALA A 38 -2.34 -9.77 4.72
N HIS A 39 -1.48 -9.04 4.01
CA HIS A 39 -0.07 -9.38 3.80
C HIS A 39 0.69 -9.50 5.14
N LEU A 40 0.62 -8.47 5.98
CA LEU A 40 1.25 -8.48 7.31
C LEU A 40 0.63 -9.53 8.23
N GLY A 41 -0.69 -9.69 8.18
CA GLY A 41 -1.42 -10.71 8.94
C GLY A 41 -1.02 -12.13 8.53
N TYR A 42 -0.80 -12.36 7.23
CA TYR A 42 -0.38 -13.67 6.71
C TYR A 42 1.03 -14.02 7.17
N GLU A 43 1.97 -13.07 7.13
CA GLU A 43 3.34 -13.28 7.64
C GLU A 43 3.33 -13.70 9.11
N LEU A 44 2.58 -12.97 9.95
CA LEU A 44 2.41 -13.30 11.36
C LEU A 44 1.80 -14.68 11.57
N ALA A 45 0.73 -15.00 10.83
CA ALA A 45 0.04 -16.28 10.93
C ALA A 45 0.92 -17.45 10.46
N ALA A 46 1.77 -17.23 9.45
CA ALA A 46 2.76 -18.19 8.97
C ALA A 46 3.97 -18.32 9.91
N GLY A 47 4.02 -17.54 10.99
CA GLY A 47 5.06 -17.61 12.01
C GLY A 47 6.32 -16.79 11.67
N VAL A 48 6.20 -15.81 10.78
CA VAL A 48 7.20 -14.78 10.46
C VAL A 48 6.86 -13.52 11.27
N ALA A 49 7.80 -12.57 11.38
CA ALA A 49 7.57 -11.29 12.06
C ALA A 49 7.15 -10.22 11.05
N VAL A 50 6.79 -9.04 11.55
CA VAL A 50 6.50 -7.87 10.73
C VAL A 50 7.73 -6.95 10.65
N PRO A 51 7.79 -6.03 9.66
CA PRO A 51 8.80 -4.99 9.62
C PRO A 51 8.87 -4.23 10.97
N LEU A 52 10.04 -3.71 11.30
CA LEU A 52 10.35 -3.07 12.60
C LEU A 52 10.35 -3.99 13.82
N ALA A 53 9.83 -5.22 13.75
CA ALA A 53 9.84 -6.14 14.89
C ALA A 53 11.25 -6.37 15.49
N PRO A 54 12.36 -6.44 14.71
CA PRO A 54 13.70 -6.55 15.27
C PRO A 54 14.12 -5.39 16.19
N HIS A 55 13.44 -4.25 16.08
CA HIS A 55 13.78 -3.01 16.78
C HIS A 55 12.84 -2.71 17.94
N VAL A 56 11.55 -2.95 17.77
CA VAL A 56 10.51 -2.57 18.75
C VAL A 56 9.72 -3.78 19.29
N GLY A 57 10.02 -4.99 18.82
CA GLY A 57 9.28 -6.21 19.12
C GLY A 57 8.00 -6.36 18.29
N VAL A 58 7.49 -7.60 18.24
CA VAL A 58 6.36 -7.98 17.37
C VAL A 58 5.12 -7.13 17.63
N ARG A 59 4.72 -6.93 18.89
CA ARG A 59 3.49 -6.17 19.23
C ARG A 59 3.53 -4.73 18.75
N ALA A 60 4.64 -4.03 19.01
CA ALA A 60 4.79 -2.64 18.60
C ALA A 60 4.93 -2.52 17.08
N GLY A 61 5.65 -3.44 16.43
CA GLY A 61 5.71 -3.54 14.98
C GLY A 61 4.32 -3.70 14.36
N VAL A 62 3.51 -4.63 14.87
CA VAL A 62 2.12 -4.84 14.41
C VAL A 62 1.30 -3.57 14.55
N ALA A 63 1.36 -2.93 15.73
CA ALA A 63 0.61 -1.70 15.99
C ALA A 63 1.01 -0.56 15.04
N ALA A 64 2.30 -0.45 14.71
CA ALA A 64 2.84 0.57 13.80
C ALA A 64 2.25 0.49 12.39
N PHE A 65 1.74 -0.67 11.96
CA PHE A 65 1.07 -0.82 10.66
C PHE A 65 -0.45 -0.92 10.77
N ALA A 66 -0.98 -1.66 11.75
CA ALA A 66 -2.42 -1.87 11.90
C ALA A 66 -3.17 -0.57 12.23
N VAL A 67 -2.61 0.28 13.09
CA VAL A 67 -3.26 1.54 13.49
C VAL A 67 -3.36 2.51 12.31
N PRO A 68 -2.29 2.81 11.57
CA PRO A 68 -2.41 3.65 10.37
C PRO A 68 -3.35 3.07 9.30
N ALA A 69 -3.35 1.75 9.09
CA ALA A 69 -4.25 1.10 8.15
C ALA A 69 -5.73 1.32 8.53
N ALA A 70 -6.08 1.08 9.80
CA ALA A 70 -7.43 1.31 10.32
C ALA A 70 -7.82 2.80 10.23
N ALA A 71 -6.91 3.70 10.62
CA ALA A 71 -7.14 5.15 10.55
C ALA A 71 -7.31 5.65 9.11
N ALA A 72 -6.65 5.01 8.14
CA ALA A 72 -6.73 5.39 6.72
C ALA A 72 -7.97 4.85 6.01
N TYR A 73 -8.56 3.75 6.47
CA TYR A 73 -9.65 3.05 5.77
C TYR A 73 -10.94 3.87 5.67
N ALA A 74 -11.43 4.36 6.81
CA ALA A 74 -12.69 5.09 6.89
C ALA A 74 -12.66 6.44 6.12
N PRO A 75 -11.58 7.23 6.18
CA PRO A 75 -11.45 8.47 5.42
C PRO A 75 -11.22 8.26 3.91
N ALA A 76 -10.86 7.06 3.45
CA ALA A 76 -10.58 6.81 2.02
C ALA A 76 -11.77 7.14 1.12
N GLY A 77 -13.00 6.93 1.61
CA GLY A 77 -14.22 7.30 0.89
C GLY A 77 -14.82 8.67 1.28
N ARG A 78 -14.14 9.45 2.12
CA ARG A 78 -14.70 10.69 2.71
C ARG A 78 -13.83 11.92 2.52
N LEU A 79 -12.53 11.77 2.31
CA LEU A 79 -11.62 12.90 2.17
C LEU A 79 -11.77 13.57 0.79
N PRO A 80 -12.13 14.87 0.73
CA PRO A 80 -12.39 15.55 -0.54
C PRO A 80 -11.11 15.83 -1.34
N SER A 81 -11.27 15.87 -2.66
CA SER A 81 -10.22 16.32 -3.58
C SER A 81 -9.95 17.83 -3.40
N PRO A 82 -8.70 18.30 -3.63
CA PRO A 82 -7.54 17.56 -4.12
C PRO A 82 -6.67 16.96 -3.02
N ARG A 83 -6.94 17.29 -1.74
CA ARG A 83 -6.13 16.81 -0.60
C ARG A 83 -6.21 15.30 -0.47
N GLY A 84 -7.42 14.74 -0.53
CA GLY A 84 -7.61 13.29 -0.48
C GLY A 84 -6.91 12.56 -1.62
N ASP A 85 -7.00 13.08 -2.84
CA ASP A 85 -6.33 12.50 -4.00
C ASP A 85 -4.81 12.45 -3.82
N ARG A 86 -4.20 13.52 -3.30
CA ARG A 86 -2.77 13.54 -3.01
C ARG A 86 -2.40 12.55 -1.89
N THR A 87 -3.12 12.57 -0.79
CA THR A 87 -2.86 11.69 0.36
C THR A 87 -2.93 10.22 -0.05
N TYR A 88 -3.99 9.82 -0.75
CA TYR A 88 -4.17 8.43 -1.12
C TYR A 88 -3.33 8.01 -2.33
N ALA A 89 -2.90 8.93 -3.20
CA ALA A 89 -1.85 8.62 -4.16
C ALA A 89 -0.53 8.25 -3.45
N ILE A 90 -0.14 8.98 -2.41
CA ILE A 90 1.07 8.66 -1.61
C ILE A 90 0.91 7.30 -0.92
N VAL A 91 -0.24 7.05 -0.28
CA VAL A 91 -0.52 5.76 0.40
C VAL A 91 -0.44 4.59 -0.59
N ASN A 92 -1.12 4.67 -1.73
CA ASN A 92 -1.04 3.63 -2.77
C ASN A 92 0.40 3.49 -3.33
N GLY A 93 1.15 4.59 -3.40
CA GLY A 93 2.57 4.57 -3.75
C GLY A 93 3.41 3.79 -2.75
N LEU A 94 3.17 3.94 -1.44
CA LEU A 94 3.85 3.14 -0.41
C LEU A 94 3.51 1.65 -0.54
N PHE A 95 2.26 1.31 -0.79
CA PHE A 95 1.84 -0.08 -1.00
C PHE A 95 2.52 -0.70 -2.22
N LEU A 96 2.55 0.03 -3.34
CA LEU A 96 3.24 -0.43 -4.55
C LEU A 96 4.75 -0.52 -4.33
N ALA A 97 5.35 0.40 -3.56
CA ALA A 97 6.77 0.34 -3.20
C ALA A 97 7.11 -0.93 -2.42
N ALA A 98 6.27 -1.33 -1.47
CA ALA A 98 6.43 -2.58 -0.73
C ALA A 98 6.38 -3.79 -1.66
N VAL A 99 5.39 -3.87 -2.55
CA VAL A 99 5.29 -4.95 -3.55
C VAL A 99 6.53 -5.02 -4.44
N VAL A 100 6.98 -3.87 -4.96
CA VAL A 100 8.19 -3.79 -5.80
C VAL A 100 9.41 -4.26 -5.01
N ALA A 101 9.56 -3.82 -3.75
CA ALA A 101 10.67 -4.25 -2.90
C ALA A 101 10.68 -5.77 -2.71
N HIS A 102 9.53 -6.39 -2.41
CA HIS A 102 9.44 -7.85 -2.28
C HIS A 102 9.93 -8.57 -3.54
N TYR A 103 9.38 -8.22 -4.71
CA TYR A 103 9.76 -8.85 -5.96
C TYR A 103 11.18 -8.52 -6.42
N THR A 104 11.87 -7.53 -5.85
CA THR A 104 13.24 -7.14 -6.23
C THR A 104 14.30 -7.47 -5.18
N SER A 105 13.88 -7.87 -3.98
CA SER A 105 14.73 -8.32 -2.88
C SER A 105 14.87 -9.83 -2.83
N TRP A 106 13.82 -10.58 -3.22
CA TRP A 106 13.75 -12.01 -3.01
C TRP A 106 13.81 -12.82 -4.31
N PRO A 107 14.30 -14.08 -4.26
CA PRO A 107 14.31 -14.97 -5.42
C PRO A 107 12.90 -15.17 -5.99
N ARG A 108 12.81 -15.13 -7.31
CA ARG A 108 11.55 -15.24 -8.04
C ARG A 108 11.71 -15.99 -9.35
N VAL A 109 10.61 -16.57 -9.78
CA VAL A 109 10.41 -17.07 -11.14
C VAL A 109 9.31 -16.28 -11.83
N TRP A 110 9.15 -16.49 -13.14
CA TRP A 110 8.02 -15.95 -13.89
C TRP A 110 6.99 -17.03 -14.10
N ARG A 111 5.73 -16.77 -13.73
CA ARG A 111 4.59 -17.66 -13.97
C ARG A 111 3.51 -16.89 -14.70
N ALA A 112 3.07 -17.38 -15.86
CA ALA A 112 2.06 -16.71 -16.69
C ALA A 112 2.33 -15.19 -16.89
N GLY A 113 3.61 -14.80 -17.05
CA GLY A 113 4.01 -13.41 -17.30
C GLY A 113 4.06 -12.50 -16.07
N VAL A 114 3.80 -13.02 -14.86
CA VAL A 114 3.92 -12.25 -13.61
C VAL A 114 5.05 -12.77 -12.72
N PRO A 115 5.70 -11.91 -11.91
CA PRO A 115 6.71 -12.36 -10.96
C PRO A 115 6.05 -13.23 -9.88
N TRP A 116 6.77 -14.27 -9.47
CA TRP A 116 6.32 -15.22 -8.46
C TRP A 116 7.48 -15.56 -7.54
N LEU A 117 7.40 -15.19 -6.26
CA LEU A 117 8.42 -15.47 -5.27
C LEU A 117 8.52 -16.98 -5.02
N THR A 118 9.75 -17.48 -4.94
CA THR A 118 10.03 -18.87 -4.52
C THR A 118 10.23 -18.96 -3.01
N GLU A 119 10.73 -17.89 -2.42
CA GLU A 119 10.88 -17.69 -0.98
C GLU A 119 10.78 -16.21 -0.65
N CYS A 120 10.47 -15.87 0.59
CA CYS A 120 10.43 -14.49 1.10
C CYS A 120 10.42 -14.47 2.62
N GLU A 121 11.41 -13.88 3.28
CA GLU A 121 11.39 -13.64 4.73
C GLU A 121 11.03 -14.89 5.57
N GLY A 122 11.51 -16.07 5.16
CA GLY A 122 11.23 -17.34 5.84
C GLY A 122 9.93 -18.02 5.42
N LEU A 123 9.15 -17.40 4.52
CA LEU A 123 8.08 -18.05 3.78
C LEU A 123 8.68 -18.80 2.60
N ASP A 124 8.39 -20.10 2.54
CA ASP A 124 8.79 -21.00 1.46
C ASP A 124 7.78 -22.17 1.36
N GLY A 125 7.98 -23.05 0.37
CA GLY A 125 7.16 -24.24 0.20
C GLY A 125 5.66 -23.93 0.03
N PRO A 126 4.74 -24.67 0.68
CA PRO A 126 3.29 -24.50 0.48
C PRO A 126 2.73 -23.12 0.84
N VAL A 127 3.38 -22.35 1.73
CA VAL A 127 2.87 -21.04 2.18
C VAL A 127 3.22 -19.91 1.22
N ILE A 128 4.21 -20.08 0.34
CA ILE A 128 4.60 -19.02 -0.60
C ILE A 128 3.54 -18.79 -1.69
N GLY A 129 2.73 -19.81 -2.00
CA GLY A 129 1.67 -19.73 -3.01
C GLY A 129 0.59 -18.72 -2.64
N PRO A 130 -0.13 -18.91 -1.52
CA PRO A 130 -1.11 -17.94 -1.04
C PRO A 130 -0.53 -16.55 -0.81
N TYR A 131 0.71 -16.46 -0.34
CA TYR A 131 1.41 -15.18 -0.15
C TYR A 131 1.59 -14.40 -1.46
N ASN A 132 2.00 -15.08 -2.54
CA ASN A 132 2.07 -14.45 -3.87
C ASN A 132 0.70 -13.95 -4.33
N VAL A 133 -0.39 -14.68 -4.07
CA VAL A 133 -1.75 -14.20 -4.41
C VAL A 133 -2.06 -12.88 -3.70
N ILE A 134 -1.71 -12.77 -2.41
CA ILE A 134 -1.89 -11.53 -1.64
C ILE A 134 -1.04 -10.39 -2.24
N LEU A 135 0.21 -10.64 -2.60
CA LEU A 135 1.08 -9.64 -3.25
C LEU A 135 0.54 -9.21 -4.62
N GLN A 136 0.01 -10.14 -5.42
CA GLN A 136 -0.59 -9.84 -6.71
C GLN A 136 -1.86 -8.99 -6.57
N VAL A 137 -2.75 -9.33 -5.65
CA VAL A 137 -3.92 -8.52 -5.33
C VAL A 137 -3.50 -7.12 -4.85
N SER A 138 -2.47 -7.05 -4.00
CA SER A 138 -1.92 -5.77 -3.52
C SER A 138 -1.34 -4.94 -4.65
N ALA A 139 -0.63 -5.56 -5.60
CA ALA A 139 -0.09 -4.89 -6.78
C ALA A 139 -1.21 -4.25 -7.62
N VAL A 140 -2.24 -5.03 -7.95
CA VAL A 140 -3.40 -4.57 -8.73
C VAL A 140 -4.13 -3.45 -7.98
N ALA A 141 -4.41 -3.64 -6.69
CA ALA A 141 -5.12 -2.64 -5.89
C ALA A 141 -4.34 -1.33 -5.79
N ALA A 142 -3.02 -1.38 -5.58
CA ALA A 142 -2.18 -0.20 -5.49
C ALA A 142 -2.08 0.55 -6.84
N VAL A 143 -1.88 -0.17 -7.96
CA VAL A 143 -1.84 0.43 -9.29
C VAL A 143 -3.19 1.06 -9.65
N ALA A 144 -4.29 0.34 -9.45
CA ALA A 144 -5.63 0.87 -9.68
C ALA A 144 -5.94 2.07 -8.75
N GLY A 145 -5.46 2.02 -7.50
CA GLY A 145 -5.54 3.11 -6.53
C GLY A 145 -4.76 4.36 -6.97
N LEU A 146 -3.63 4.22 -7.67
CA LEU A 146 -2.94 5.38 -8.25
C LEU A 146 -3.79 6.08 -9.32
N VAL A 147 -4.43 5.30 -10.18
CA VAL A 147 -5.32 5.82 -11.24
C VAL A 147 -6.57 6.47 -10.64
N GLU A 148 -7.14 5.86 -9.61
CA GLU A 148 -8.30 6.34 -8.85
C GLU A 148 -8.07 7.75 -8.26
N ASN A 149 -6.82 8.10 -7.94
CA ASN A 149 -6.45 9.41 -7.39
C ASN A 149 -6.12 10.47 -8.46
N ARG A 150 -6.64 10.31 -9.69
CA ARG A 150 -6.70 11.33 -10.76
C ARG A 150 -5.35 12.01 -11.00
N SER A 151 -5.35 13.34 -11.22
CA SER A 151 -4.16 14.15 -11.52
C SER A 151 -3.08 14.14 -10.42
N ARG A 152 -3.32 13.50 -9.27
CA ARG A 152 -2.36 13.37 -8.18
C ARG A 152 -1.56 12.06 -8.21
N TRP A 153 -1.80 11.15 -9.18
CA TRP A 153 -1.06 9.89 -9.34
C TRP A 153 0.47 10.04 -9.30
N ARG A 154 0.99 11.17 -9.82
CA ARG A 154 2.42 11.51 -9.83
C ARG A 154 3.05 11.47 -8.44
N TRP A 155 2.31 11.87 -7.40
CA TRP A 155 2.80 11.80 -6.02
C TRP A 155 3.03 10.36 -5.59
N GLY A 156 2.16 9.44 -5.96
CA GLY A 156 2.36 8.03 -5.69
C GLY A 156 3.53 7.44 -6.45
N VAL A 157 3.75 7.85 -7.71
CA VAL A 157 4.94 7.42 -8.47
C VAL A 157 6.23 7.94 -7.85
N VAL A 158 6.28 9.21 -7.44
CA VAL A 158 7.41 9.75 -6.68
C VAL A 158 7.63 8.95 -5.40
N THR A 159 6.56 8.61 -4.68
CA THR A 159 6.65 7.76 -3.49
C THR A 159 7.25 6.39 -3.81
N VAL A 160 6.85 5.73 -4.89
CA VAL A 160 7.43 4.44 -5.30
C VAL A 160 8.92 4.57 -5.59
N LEU A 161 9.30 5.57 -6.39
CA LEU A 161 10.69 5.79 -6.79
C LEU A 161 11.60 6.07 -5.58
N MET A 162 11.09 6.72 -4.55
CA MET A 162 11.84 7.01 -3.32
C MET A 162 11.84 5.84 -2.34
N ALA A 163 10.68 5.21 -2.10
CA ALA A 163 10.52 4.22 -1.04
C ALA A 163 11.00 2.82 -1.47
N ALA A 164 10.77 2.41 -2.72
CA ALA A 164 11.10 1.05 -3.15
C ALA A 164 12.60 0.72 -3.03
N PRO A 165 13.55 1.60 -3.41
CA PRO A 165 14.98 1.35 -3.21
C PRO A 165 15.38 1.24 -1.73
N VAL A 166 14.79 2.08 -0.88
CA VAL A 166 15.03 2.06 0.57
C VAL A 166 14.55 0.74 1.15
N LEU A 167 13.32 0.34 0.84
CA LEU A 167 12.74 -0.93 1.29
C LEU A 167 13.55 -2.11 0.77
N ARG A 168 13.91 -2.12 -0.52
CA ARG A 168 14.74 -3.18 -1.12
C ARG A 168 16.06 -3.38 -0.37
N TRP A 169 16.67 -2.28 0.09
CA TRP A 169 17.91 -2.33 0.86
C TRP A 169 17.67 -2.73 2.32
N ALA A 170 16.61 -2.23 2.95
CA ALA A 170 16.35 -2.41 4.37
C ALA A 170 15.76 -3.78 4.72
N THR A 171 14.78 -4.28 3.96
CA THR A 171 14.02 -5.48 4.35
C THR A 171 14.88 -6.73 4.50
N PRO A 172 15.84 -7.06 3.60
CA PRO A 172 16.69 -8.24 3.81
C PRO A 172 17.60 -8.11 5.04
N ARG A 173 18.00 -6.87 5.39
CA ARG A 173 18.84 -6.60 6.58
C ARG A 173 18.03 -6.71 7.86
N GLU A 174 16.80 -6.21 7.86
CA GLU A 174 15.88 -6.41 8.99
C GLU A 174 15.61 -7.89 9.21
N TYR A 175 15.35 -8.65 8.14
CA TYR A 175 15.16 -10.10 8.23
C TYR A 175 16.42 -10.83 8.74
N ALA A 176 17.61 -10.47 8.27
CA ALA A 176 18.85 -11.05 8.79
C ALA A 176 19.04 -10.80 10.29
N ARG A 177 18.73 -9.59 10.78
CA ARG A 177 18.76 -9.27 12.22
C ARG A 177 17.71 -10.05 13.00
N LEU A 178 16.52 -10.21 12.43
CA LEU A 178 15.44 -10.98 13.01
C LEU A 178 15.88 -12.44 13.25
N LEU A 179 16.54 -13.05 12.26
CA LEU A 179 17.09 -14.40 12.39
C LEU A 179 18.15 -14.48 13.49
N GLN A 180 19.09 -13.53 13.56
CA GLN A 180 20.09 -13.48 14.63
C GLN A 180 19.42 -13.41 16.02
N GLN A 181 18.45 -12.53 16.20
CA GLN A 181 17.72 -12.40 17.47
C GLN A 181 16.87 -13.65 17.79
N ALA A 182 16.36 -14.34 16.77
CA ALA A 182 15.63 -15.58 16.94
C ALA A 182 16.53 -16.74 17.37
N ALA A 183 17.77 -16.81 16.89
CA ALA A 183 18.77 -17.77 17.35
C ALA A 183 19.16 -17.52 18.81
N GLU A 184 19.37 -16.26 19.19
CA GLU A 184 19.78 -15.89 20.55
C GLU A 184 18.65 -16.08 21.58
N HIS A 185 17.41 -15.81 21.17
CA HIS A 185 16.25 -15.76 22.07
C HIS A 185 15.00 -16.42 21.46
N PRO A 186 15.01 -17.73 21.16
CA PRO A 186 13.96 -18.39 20.38
C PRO A 186 12.57 -18.31 21.02
N ARG A 187 12.49 -18.24 22.36
CA ARG A 187 11.22 -18.11 23.09
C ARG A 187 10.53 -16.75 22.93
N ARG A 188 11.23 -15.73 22.41
CA ARG A 188 10.69 -14.38 22.18
C ARG A 188 10.12 -14.19 20.78
N TRP A 189 10.35 -15.15 19.88
CA TRP A 189 10.01 -15.04 18.47
C TRP A 189 9.06 -16.14 18.04
N ASN A 190 8.44 -15.94 16.88
CA ASN A 190 7.49 -16.90 16.32
C ASN A 190 8.17 -18.23 15.99
N ARG A 191 7.43 -19.33 16.10
CA ARG A 191 7.98 -20.70 16.02
C ARG A 191 8.73 -20.99 14.72
N ARG A 192 8.27 -20.46 13.58
CA ARG A 192 8.91 -20.70 12.28
C ARG A 192 10.25 -19.96 12.17
N LEU A 193 10.31 -18.71 12.63
CA LEU A 193 11.57 -17.96 12.72
C LEU A 193 12.58 -18.66 13.62
N ALA A 194 12.16 -19.15 14.79
CA ALA A 194 13.04 -19.88 15.69
C ALA A 194 13.57 -21.21 15.10
N ALA A 195 12.86 -21.80 14.14
CA ALA A 195 13.30 -23.03 13.45
C ALA A 195 14.21 -22.75 12.24
N GLN A 196 14.28 -21.50 11.78
CA GLN A 196 15.06 -21.06 10.62
C GLN A 196 16.33 -20.28 11.00
N ALA A 197 16.49 -19.99 12.29
CA ALA A 197 17.62 -19.28 12.87
C ALA A 197 18.72 -20.25 13.32
#